data_AF-A0A2U1FC81-F1
#
_entry.id   AF-A0A2U1FC81-F1
#
_cell.length_a   1.000
_cell.length_b   1.000
_cell.length_c   1.000
_cell.angle_alpha   90.00
_cell.angle_beta   90.00
_cell.angle_gamma   90.00
#
_symmetry.space_group_name_H-M   'P 1'
#
loop_
_entity.id
_entity.type
_entity.pdbx_description
1 polymer ?
#
loop_
_entity_poly.entity_id
_entity_poly.type
_entity_poly.pdbx_seq_one_letter_code
_entity_poly.pdbx_strand_id
1 'polypeptide(L)'
;MIHKIFGTLCVILAVAVGSVLHAQKPAVGYAPITVETPARPAGQQDVLQLTTPKMETVRIGIIGLGMRGPGAVERFVHIPGAQIVALCDIEPDRVEKTQEILVKAGLPKAAAYSGSPDAWKKLCERPDIDLVYIVTDWKNHAEMGVYAMEHGKHAAIEVPAAMTLDEIWKLIDTSERTRKHCIQLENCVYDYFELTTLNMAQQGLFGEILHAEGAYIHNLEDFWPYYHNNWRLDYNREFRGDVYATHGMGPACQLLDIHRGDRMKT
;
A
#
# COMPACT_ATOMS: atom_id res chain seq x y z
N MET A 1 -33.81 -52.57 -61.28
CA MET A 1 -34.40 -51.69 -60.25
C MET A 1 -35.13 -52.57 -59.24
N ILE A 2 -34.44 -52.98 -58.18
CA ILE A 2 -35.01 -53.73 -57.05
C ILE A 2 -34.33 -53.16 -55.81
N HIS A 3 -35.07 -52.40 -55.00
CA HIS A 3 -34.60 -51.88 -53.72
C HIS A 3 -34.62 -53.01 -52.67
N LYS A 4 -33.45 -53.32 -52.10
CA LYS A 4 -33.32 -54.13 -50.89
C LYS A 4 -33.51 -53.22 -49.68
N ILE A 5 -34.50 -53.55 -48.85
CA ILE A 5 -34.72 -52.98 -47.52
C ILE A 5 -33.74 -53.67 -46.56
N PHE A 6 -32.81 -52.91 -45.96
CA PHE A 6 -32.02 -53.35 -44.82
C PHE A 6 -32.64 -52.76 -43.55
N GLY A 7 -33.15 -53.63 -42.67
CA GLY A 7 -33.65 -53.25 -41.36
C GLY A 7 -32.50 -52.95 -40.39
N THR A 8 -32.57 -51.82 -39.71
CA THR A 8 -31.64 -51.41 -38.67
C THR A 8 -32.08 -51.99 -37.33
N LEU A 9 -31.27 -52.88 -36.76
CA LEU A 9 -31.43 -53.41 -35.40
C LEU A 9 -30.85 -52.37 -34.41
N CYS A 10 -31.71 -51.65 -33.69
CA CYS A 10 -31.29 -50.77 -32.59
C CYS A 10 -31.12 -51.59 -31.30
N VAL A 11 -29.87 -51.74 -30.85
CA VAL A 11 -29.55 -52.26 -29.52
C VAL A 11 -29.58 -51.10 -28.54
N ILE A 12 -30.55 -51.09 -27.62
CA ILE A 12 -30.64 -50.12 -26.53
C ILE A 12 -29.73 -50.59 -25.39
N LEU A 13 -28.61 -49.90 -25.19
CA LEU A 13 -27.74 -50.07 -24.03
C LEU A 13 -28.26 -49.14 -22.91
N ALA A 14 -28.86 -49.71 -21.87
CA ALA A 14 -29.28 -48.93 -20.70
C ALA A 14 -28.05 -48.61 -19.83
N VAL A 15 -27.61 -47.35 -19.85
CA VAL A 15 -26.61 -46.83 -18.90
C VAL A 15 -27.35 -46.39 -17.63
N ALA A 16 -27.17 -47.14 -16.54
CA ALA A 16 -27.64 -46.73 -15.23
C ALA A 16 -26.76 -45.58 -14.71
N VAL A 17 -27.29 -44.36 -14.74
CA VAL A 17 -26.66 -43.19 -14.10
C VAL A 17 -26.98 -43.26 -12.61
N GLY A 18 -26.02 -43.75 -11.82
CA GLY A 18 -26.08 -43.65 -10.36
C GLY A 18 -25.94 -42.19 -9.93
N SER A 19 -27.02 -41.56 -9.51
CA SER A 19 -27.01 -40.24 -8.90
C SER A 19 -26.33 -40.34 -7.53
N VAL A 20 -25.05 -39.99 -7.46
CA VAL A 20 -24.37 -39.75 -6.18
C VAL A 20 -24.90 -38.42 -5.64
N LEU A 21 -25.84 -38.49 -4.71
CA LEU A 21 -26.28 -37.35 -3.90
C LEU A 21 -25.07 -36.85 -3.12
N HIS A 22 -24.41 -35.81 -3.63
CA HIS A 22 -23.47 -35.03 -2.84
C HIS A 22 -24.30 -34.30 -1.77
N ALA A 23 -24.13 -34.68 -0.51
CA ALA A 23 -24.64 -33.90 0.60
C ALA A 23 -24.11 -32.47 0.46
N GLN A 24 -25.00 -31.50 0.20
CA GLN A 24 -24.65 -30.09 0.29
C GLN A 24 -24.12 -29.85 1.70
N LYS A 25 -22.86 -29.40 1.80
CA LYS A 25 -22.34 -28.86 3.06
C LYS A 25 -23.33 -27.80 3.54
N PRO A 26 -23.73 -27.81 4.84
CA PRO A 26 -24.64 -26.80 5.35
C PRO A 26 -24.07 -25.42 5.01
N ALA A 27 -24.94 -24.54 4.50
CA ALA A 27 -24.58 -23.15 4.24
C ALA A 27 -24.06 -22.57 5.56
N VAL A 28 -22.76 -22.33 5.63
CA VAL A 28 -22.17 -21.58 6.74
C VAL A 28 -22.80 -20.21 6.64
N GLY A 29 -23.64 -19.86 7.62
CA GLY A 29 -24.30 -18.56 7.66
C GLY A 29 -23.24 -17.47 7.52
N TYR A 30 -23.42 -16.57 6.56
CA TYR A 30 -22.58 -15.39 6.44
C TYR A 30 -22.81 -14.53 7.67
N ALA A 31 -21.76 -14.35 8.48
CA ALA A 31 -21.72 -13.35 9.53
C ALA A 31 -20.57 -12.39 9.20
N PRO A 32 -20.83 -11.09 9.03
CA PRO A 32 -19.77 -10.11 8.86
C PRO A 32 -18.79 -10.17 10.04
N ILE A 33 -17.50 -10.05 9.75
CA ILE A 33 -16.51 -9.84 10.80
C ILE A 33 -16.82 -8.48 11.41
N THR A 34 -17.17 -8.47 12.70
CA THR A 34 -17.35 -7.23 13.46
C THR A 34 -16.02 -6.86 14.08
N VAL A 35 -15.57 -5.64 13.83
CA VAL A 35 -14.35 -5.09 14.42
C VAL A 35 -14.75 -3.91 15.30
N GLU A 36 -14.36 -3.95 16.56
CA GLU A 36 -14.56 -2.81 17.45
C GLU A 36 -13.61 -1.66 17.06
N THR A 37 -14.17 -0.45 16.99
CA THR A 37 -13.38 0.77 16.86
C THR A 37 -12.90 1.18 18.26
N PRO A 38 -11.59 1.16 18.57
CA PRO A 38 -11.08 1.61 19.85
C PRO A 38 -11.43 3.07 20.10
N ALA A 39 -11.75 3.38 21.36
CA ALA A 39 -11.96 4.77 21.78
C ALA A 39 -10.62 5.52 21.75
N ARG A 40 -10.65 6.76 21.25
CA ARG A 40 -9.51 7.66 21.31
C ARG A 40 -9.12 7.92 22.78
N PRO A 41 -7.83 7.75 23.15
CA PRO A 41 -7.33 8.12 24.48
C PRO A 41 -7.65 9.56 24.91
N ALA A 42 -7.87 9.75 26.20
CA ALA A 42 -8.19 11.06 26.76
C ALA A 42 -7.08 12.09 26.50
N GLY A 43 -7.46 13.25 25.94
CA GLY A 43 -6.55 14.36 25.64
C GLY A 43 -5.85 14.28 24.28
N GLN A 44 -5.97 13.17 23.55
CA GLN A 44 -5.54 13.11 22.14
C GLN A 44 -6.58 13.76 21.22
N GLN A 45 -6.12 14.22 20.06
CA GLN A 45 -6.94 14.84 19.02
C GLN A 45 -6.63 14.19 17.68
N ASP A 46 -7.62 14.11 16.78
CA ASP A 46 -7.36 13.66 15.41
C ASP A 46 -6.33 14.55 14.72
N VAL A 47 -5.71 13.93 13.72
CA VAL A 47 -4.77 14.58 12.81
C VAL A 47 -5.44 14.97 11.49
N LEU A 48 -6.77 14.99 11.42
CA LEU A 48 -7.46 15.53 10.25
C LEU A 48 -7.11 17.01 10.14
N GLN A 49 -6.63 17.42 8.96
CA GLN A 49 -6.15 18.78 8.72
C GLN A 49 -5.02 19.22 9.66
N LEU A 50 -4.23 18.27 10.22
CA LEU A 50 -3.03 18.61 10.97
C LEU A 50 -2.15 19.55 10.13
N THR A 51 -1.75 20.66 10.72
CA THR A 51 -0.72 21.56 10.18
C THR A 51 0.47 21.56 11.11
N THR A 52 1.67 21.59 10.55
CA THR A 52 2.94 21.66 11.29
C THR A 52 3.69 22.94 10.91
N PRO A 53 4.65 23.40 11.73
CA PRO A 53 5.44 24.58 11.40
C PRO A 53 6.10 24.45 10.01
N LYS A 54 6.07 25.53 9.24
CA LYS A 54 6.69 25.57 7.91
C LYS A 54 8.19 25.27 8.00
N MET A 55 8.69 24.46 7.07
CA MET A 55 10.11 24.19 6.88
C MET A 55 10.52 24.73 5.51
N GLU A 56 11.60 25.52 5.44
CA GLU A 56 12.17 25.94 4.15
C GLU A 56 12.91 24.78 3.45
N THR A 57 13.55 23.92 4.25
CA THR A 57 14.17 22.68 3.78
C THR A 57 13.67 21.52 4.63
N VAL A 58 13.18 20.47 4.00
CA VAL A 58 12.82 19.19 4.61
C VAL A 58 13.98 18.22 4.44
N ARG A 59 14.57 17.78 5.55
CA ARG A 59 15.66 16.78 5.56
C ARG A 59 15.09 15.38 5.63
N ILE A 60 15.40 14.57 4.64
CA ILE A 60 14.74 13.31 4.36
C ILE A 60 15.72 12.16 4.61
N GLY A 61 15.27 11.18 5.40
CA GLY A 61 15.85 9.85 5.44
C GLY A 61 14.99 8.88 4.64
N ILE A 62 15.61 8.01 3.84
CA ILE A 62 14.89 7.02 3.03
C ILE A 62 15.31 5.62 3.50
N ILE A 63 14.31 4.79 3.84
CA ILE A 63 14.49 3.40 4.27
C ILE A 63 13.88 2.49 3.19
N GLY A 64 14.69 1.58 2.66
CA GLY A 64 14.31 0.71 1.55
C GLY A 64 14.75 1.29 0.21
N LEU A 65 15.76 0.67 -0.38
CA LEU A 65 16.39 1.05 -1.65
C LEU A 65 16.36 -0.12 -2.65
N GLY A 66 15.37 -1.02 -2.49
CA GLY A 66 14.96 -1.99 -3.51
C GLY A 66 14.32 -1.29 -4.71
N MET A 67 13.52 -1.99 -5.52
CA MET A 67 13.01 -1.47 -6.80
C MET A 67 12.42 -0.05 -6.78
N ARG A 68 11.70 0.33 -5.72
CA ARG A 68 11.01 1.64 -5.62
C ARG A 68 11.90 2.77 -5.07
N GLY A 69 12.86 2.46 -4.22
CA GLY A 69 13.65 3.44 -3.47
C GLY A 69 14.58 4.33 -4.32
N PRO A 70 15.36 3.80 -5.28
CA PRO A 70 16.17 4.61 -6.18
C PRO A 70 15.31 5.61 -6.97
N GLY A 71 14.14 5.18 -7.46
CA GLY A 71 13.20 6.09 -8.13
C GLY A 71 12.66 7.18 -7.20
N ALA A 72 12.49 6.90 -5.91
CA ALA A 72 12.16 7.94 -4.93
C ALA A 72 13.30 8.97 -4.81
N VAL A 73 14.55 8.52 -4.71
CA VAL A 73 15.72 9.40 -4.67
C VAL A 73 15.79 10.26 -5.92
N GLU A 74 15.65 9.68 -7.11
CA GLU A 74 15.62 10.40 -8.39
C GLU A 74 14.55 11.48 -8.43
N ARG A 75 13.37 11.25 -7.88
CA ARG A 75 12.32 12.27 -7.83
C ARG A 75 12.66 13.40 -6.85
N PHE A 76 13.15 13.06 -5.66
CA PHE A 76 13.44 14.03 -4.61
C PHE A 76 14.58 14.98 -4.95
N VAL A 77 15.59 14.57 -5.73
CA VAL A 77 16.68 15.47 -6.15
C VAL A 77 16.19 16.64 -7.01
N HIS A 78 14.99 16.56 -7.58
CA HIS A 78 14.39 17.61 -8.40
C HIS A 78 13.46 18.55 -7.62
N ILE A 79 13.24 18.33 -6.33
CA ILE A 79 12.30 19.11 -5.52
C ILE A 79 13.08 20.18 -4.73
N PRO A 80 12.93 21.48 -5.05
CA PRO A 80 13.51 22.54 -4.24
C PRO A 80 13.03 22.48 -2.79
N GLY A 81 13.95 22.61 -1.84
CA GLY A 81 13.63 22.48 -0.42
C GLY A 81 13.54 21.03 0.08
N ALA A 82 13.79 20.01 -0.76
CA ALA A 82 14.00 18.64 -0.29
C ALA A 82 15.51 18.32 -0.23
N GLN A 83 15.96 17.76 0.89
CA GLN A 83 17.35 17.36 1.07
C GLN A 83 17.44 15.93 1.60
N ILE A 84 17.97 15.01 0.79
CA ILE A 84 18.22 13.64 1.23
C ILE A 84 19.51 13.62 2.06
N VAL A 85 19.38 13.32 3.35
CA VAL A 85 20.51 13.34 4.30
C VAL A 85 20.88 11.94 4.81
N ALA A 86 20.02 10.94 4.60
CA ALA A 86 20.26 9.56 4.99
C ALA A 86 19.65 8.56 3.98
N LEU A 87 20.39 7.49 3.70
CA LEU A 87 19.95 6.35 2.89
C LEU A 87 20.16 5.07 3.69
N CYS A 88 19.12 4.23 3.75
CA CYS A 88 19.15 2.97 4.48
C CYS A 88 18.58 1.81 3.66
N ASP A 89 19.33 0.72 3.55
CA ASP A 89 18.83 -0.57 3.06
C ASP A 89 19.61 -1.71 3.73
N ILE A 90 19.00 -2.87 3.91
CA ILE A 90 19.68 -4.03 4.48
C ILE A 90 20.85 -4.49 3.60
N GLU A 91 20.75 -4.35 2.27
CA GLU A 91 21.79 -4.67 1.30
C GLU A 91 22.72 -3.45 1.09
N PRO A 92 24.01 -3.52 1.50
CA PRO A 92 24.95 -2.40 1.36
C PRO A 92 25.10 -1.90 -0.08
N ASP A 93 25.14 -2.81 -1.05
CA ASP A 93 25.25 -2.49 -2.49
C ASP A 93 24.12 -1.57 -2.99
N ARG A 94 22.91 -1.68 -2.42
CA ARG A 94 21.78 -0.82 -2.81
C ARG A 94 21.97 0.60 -2.32
N VAL A 95 22.54 0.77 -1.12
CA VAL A 95 22.91 2.09 -0.61
C VAL A 95 23.99 2.69 -1.51
N GLU A 96 25.04 1.94 -1.83
CA GLU A 96 26.15 2.41 -2.67
C GLU A 96 25.67 2.84 -4.06
N LYS A 97 24.87 2.01 -4.74
CA LYS A 97 24.30 2.33 -6.05
C LYS A 97 23.39 3.56 -6.00
N THR A 98 22.57 3.67 -4.95
CA THR A 98 21.64 4.80 -4.82
C THR A 98 22.36 6.11 -4.52
N GLN A 99 23.50 6.08 -3.82
CA GLN A 99 24.35 7.26 -3.61
C GLN A 99 24.83 7.85 -4.94
N GLU A 100 25.00 7.04 -5.98
CA GLU A 100 25.39 7.54 -7.30
C GLU A 100 24.36 8.50 -7.89
N ILE A 101 23.08 8.35 -7.57
CA ILE A 101 22.02 9.26 -8.05
C ILE A 101 22.25 10.66 -7.47
N LEU A 102 22.55 10.75 -6.16
CA LEU A 102 22.88 12.03 -5.52
C LEU A 102 24.13 12.66 -6.15
N VAL A 103 25.18 11.86 -6.35
CA VAL A 103 26.44 12.33 -6.97
C VAL A 103 26.21 12.81 -8.41
N LYS A 104 25.45 12.08 -9.23
CA LYS A 104 25.11 12.46 -10.61
C LYS A 104 24.29 13.75 -10.66
N ALA A 105 23.46 14.00 -9.64
CA ALA A 105 22.71 15.23 -9.48
C ALA A 105 23.55 16.40 -8.91
N GLY A 106 24.85 16.21 -8.65
CA GLY A 106 25.72 17.23 -8.06
C GLY A 106 25.47 17.49 -6.57
N LEU A 107 24.79 16.57 -5.88
CA LEU A 107 24.46 16.65 -4.46
C LEU A 107 25.48 15.86 -3.62
N PRO A 108 25.67 16.25 -2.33
CA PRO A 108 26.52 15.49 -1.43
C PRO A 108 25.95 14.09 -1.19
N LYS A 109 26.84 13.13 -0.92
CA LYS A 109 26.42 11.81 -0.43
C LYS A 109 25.67 11.95 0.88
N ALA A 110 24.62 11.16 1.03
CA ALA A 110 23.89 11.01 2.29
C ALA A 110 24.66 10.13 3.28
N ALA A 111 24.32 10.15 4.57
CA ALA A 111 24.83 9.13 5.49
C ALA A 111 24.26 7.75 5.12
N ALA A 112 25.09 6.71 5.20
CA ALA A 112 24.75 5.35 4.81
C ALA A 112 24.46 4.47 6.03
N TYR A 113 23.36 3.73 5.98
CA TYR A 113 22.98 2.72 6.98
C TYR A 113 22.68 1.40 6.26
N SER A 114 23.35 0.31 6.63
CA SER A 114 23.14 -1.00 5.98
C SER A 114 23.64 -2.17 6.81
N GLY A 115 23.43 -3.39 6.29
CA GLY A 115 24.01 -4.63 6.82
C GLY A 115 23.28 -5.23 8.02
N SER A 116 22.14 -4.66 8.42
CA SER A 116 21.30 -5.19 9.50
C SER A 116 19.82 -4.87 9.26
N PRO A 117 18.89 -5.79 9.60
CA PRO A 117 17.46 -5.50 9.64
C PRO A 117 17.08 -4.33 10.55
N ASP A 118 17.92 -3.98 11.52
CA ASP A 118 17.71 -2.88 12.48
C ASP A 118 18.49 -1.60 12.12
N ALA A 119 19.24 -1.58 11.00
CA ALA A 119 20.07 -0.43 10.62
C ALA A 119 19.26 0.87 10.48
N TRP A 120 17.98 0.74 10.11
CA TRP A 120 17.05 1.85 9.95
C TRP A 120 16.72 2.58 11.26
N LYS A 121 16.85 1.93 12.43
CA LYS A 121 16.61 2.57 13.73
C LYS A 121 17.57 3.72 13.96
N LYS A 122 18.86 3.53 13.65
CA LYS A 122 19.88 4.59 13.74
C LYS A 122 19.60 5.78 12.83
N LEU A 123 19.00 5.53 11.66
CA LEU A 123 18.52 6.61 10.78
C LEU A 123 17.36 7.35 11.46
N CYS A 124 16.37 6.62 11.97
CA CYS A 124 15.24 7.20 12.71
C CYS A 124 15.63 7.90 14.02
N GLU A 125 16.79 7.63 14.61
CA GLU A 125 17.27 8.30 15.83
C GLU A 125 17.98 9.63 15.54
N ARG A 126 18.32 9.92 14.28
CA ARG A 126 19.04 11.15 13.92
C ARG A 126 18.24 12.42 14.30
N PRO A 127 18.91 13.43 14.88
CA PRO A 127 18.27 14.71 15.21
C PRO A 127 18.12 15.65 14.00
N ASP A 128 18.77 15.32 12.89
CA ASP A 128 18.81 16.15 11.67
C ASP A 128 17.95 15.59 10.53
N ILE A 129 16.93 14.78 10.85
CA ILE A 129 15.92 14.28 9.92
C ILE A 129 14.54 14.78 10.35
N ASP A 130 13.80 15.34 9.39
CA ASP A 130 12.44 15.85 9.58
C ASP A 130 11.38 14.84 9.09
N LEU A 131 11.68 14.15 7.98
CA LEU A 131 10.80 13.19 7.32
C LEU A 131 11.54 11.87 7.06
N VAL A 132 10.90 10.76 7.39
CA VAL A 132 11.33 9.42 6.99
C VAL A 132 10.39 8.90 5.91
N TYR A 133 10.94 8.58 4.74
CA TYR A 133 10.23 7.89 3.67
C TYR A 133 10.56 6.39 3.74
N ILE A 134 9.53 5.59 4.03
CA ILE A 134 9.58 4.14 4.22
C ILE A 134 9.08 3.48 2.93
N VAL A 135 9.98 2.76 2.27
CA VAL A 135 9.84 2.16 0.94
C VAL A 135 10.27 0.68 0.98
N THR A 136 9.92 -0.01 2.06
CA THR A 136 10.36 -1.39 2.37
C THR A 136 9.31 -2.43 1.94
N ASP A 137 9.40 -3.64 2.51
CA ASP A 137 8.34 -4.63 2.42
C ASP A 137 7.18 -4.32 3.38
N TRP A 138 6.03 -4.92 3.08
CA TRP A 138 4.77 -4.65 3.78
C TRP A 138 4.80 -4.93 5.29
N LYS A 139 5.53 -5.96 5.74
CA LYS A 139 5.51 -6.36 7.15
C LYS A 139 6.23 -5.36 8.06
N ASN A 140 7.14 -4.56 7.51
CA ASN A 140 7.93 -3.60 8.28
C ASN A 140 7.39 -2.17 8.25
N HIS A 141 6.45 -1.86 7.33
CA HIS A 141 5.94 -0.50 7.13
C HIS A 141 5.42 0.14 8.43
N ALA A 142 4.51 -0.53 9.13
CA ALA A 142 3.87 0.04 10.30
C ALA A 142 4.85 0.24 11.47
N GLU A 143 5.73 -0.73 11.75
CA GLU A 143 6.73 -0.62 12.82
C GLU A 143 7.69 0.55 12.55
N MET A 144 8.20 0.65 11.33
CA MET A 144 9.10 1.75 10.94
C MET A 144 8.40 3.11 11.03
N GLY A 145 7.13 3.19 10.62
CA GLY A 145 6.33 4.41 10.69
C GLY A 145 6.09 4.87 12.12
N VAL A 146 5.65 3.96 13.00
CA VAL A 146 5.48 4.22 14.44
C VAL A 146 6.81 4.69 15.05
N TYR A 147 7.88 3.94 14.83
CA TYR A 147 9.17 4.25 15.41
C TYR A 147 9.74 5.60 14.93
N ALA A 148 9.59 5.93 13.65
CA ALA A 148 9.98 7.24 13.12
C ALA A 148 9.22 8.39 13.81
N MET A 149 7.91 8.25 13.95
CA MET A 149 7.07 9.25 14.62
C MET A 149 7.40 9.42 16.11
N GLU A 150 7.66 8.32 16.81
CA GLU A 150 8.09 8.34 18.22
C GLU A 150 9.41 9.09 18.42
N HIS A 151 10.28 9.04 17.41
CA HIS A 151 11.52 9.80 17.42
C HIS A 151 11.35 11.24 16.88
N GLY A 152 10.11 11.70 16.66
CA GLY A 152 9.79 13.06 16.28
C GLY A 152 9.84 13.35 14.79
N LYS A 153 9.81 12.33 13.92
CA LYS A 153 9.85 12.49 12.46
C LYS A 153 8.45 12.40 11.87
N HIS A 154 8.23 13.08 10.77
CA HIS A 154 7.12 12.75 9.88
C HIS A 154 7.39 11.40 9.21
N ALA A 155 6.34 10.62 8.96
CA ALA A 155 6.43 9.33 8.29
C ALA A 155 5.64 9.38 6.97
N ALA A 156 6.31 9.11 5.86
CA ALA A 156 5.69 8.82 4.58
C ALA A 156 5.94 7.34 4.27
N ILE A 157 4.88 6.57 4.05
CA ILE A 157 4.92 5.10 3.99
C ILE A 157 4.35 4.67 2.64
N GLU A 158 5.08 3.84 1.89
CA GLU A 158 4.54 3.20 0.68
C GLU A 158 3.30 2.34 0.98
N VAL A 159 2.56 2.04 -0.07
CA VAL A 159 1.32 1.28 0.04
C VAL A 159 1.53 -0.24 0.11
N PRO A 160 0.66 -0.97 0.82
CA PRO A 160 -0.21 -0.49 1.91
C PRO A 160 0.64 -0.15 3.15
N ALA A 161 0.22 0.85 3.94
CA ALA A 161 1.00 1.30 5.11
C ALA A 161 0.99 0.32 6.29
N ALA A 162 0.03 -0.62 6.31
CA ALA A 162 -0.16 -1.61 7.36
C ALA A 162 -0.87 -2.85 6.80
N MET A 163 -0.67 -3.99 7.44
CA MET A 163 -1.22 -5.29 7.06
C MET A 163 -2.27 -5.81 8.04
N THR A 164 -2.38 -5.21 9.22
CA THR A 164 -3.38 -5.59 10.23
C THR A 164 -4.11 -4.36 10.81
N LEU A 165 -5.29 -4.58 11.38
CA LEU A 165 -6.05 -3.53 12.06
C LEU A 165 -5.30 -2.97 13.28
N ASP A 166 -4.58 -3.82 14.00
CA ASP A 166 -3.75 -3.39 15.13
C ASP A 166 -2.62 -2.44 14.67
N GLU A 167 -2.00 -2.73 13.54
CA GLU A 167 -0.99 -1.86 12.94
C GLU A 167 -1.60 -0.53 12.46
N ILE A 168 -2.78 -0.55 11.84
CA ILE A 168 -3.51 0.66 11.45
C ILE A 168 -3.79 1.52 12.69
N TRP A 169 -4.32 0.95 13.76
CA TRP A 169 -4.60 1.68 14.99
C TRP A 169 -3.35 2.22 15.68
N LYS A 170 -2.23 1.48 15.66
CA LYS A 170 -0.94 1.97 16.17
C LYS A 170 -0.44 3.19 15.39
N LEU A 171 -0.56 3.19 14.06
CA LEU A 171 -0.18 4.34 13.23
C LEU A 171 -1.05 5.55 13.55
N ILE A 172 -2.37 5.37 13.68
CA ILE A 172 -3.32 6.44 14.04
C ILE A 172 -2.99 7.01 15.42
N ASP A 173 -2.94 6.17 16.47
CA ASP A 173 -2.65 6.62 17.84
C ASP A 173 -1.30 7.35 17.92
N THR A 174 -0.27 6.80 17.29
CA THR A 174 1.08 7.41 17.32
C THR A 174 1.07 8.78 16.64
N SER A 175 0.39 8.92 15.50
CA SER A 175 0.25 10.19 14.79
C SER A 175 -0.53 11.22 15.64
N GLU A 176 -1.65 10.81 16.24
CA GLU A 176 -2.46 11.66 17.13
C GLU A 176 -1.69 12.13 18.37
N ARG A 177 -0.88 11.25 18.98
CA ARG A 177 -0.06 11.54 20.16
C ARG A 177 1.15 12.42 19.85
N THR A 178 1.90 12.08 18.81
CA THR A 178 3.17 12.76 18.46
C THR A 178 2.95 14.03 17.66
N ARG A 179 1.74 14.22 17.10
CA ARG A 179 1.39 15.29 16.17
C ARG A 179 2.34 15.33 14.97
N LYS A 180 2.71 14.15 14.47
CA LYS A 180 3.52 13.98 13.26
C LYS A 180 2.64 13.47 12.13
N HIS A 181 2.83 14.02 10.94
CA HIS A 181 2.21 13.45 9.74
C HIS A 181 2.59 11.98 9.57
N CYS A 182 1.57 11.14 9.36
CA CYS A 182 1.67 9.77 8.89
C CYS A 182 0.91 9.68 7.57
N ILE A 183 1.64 9.53 6.45
CA ILE A 183 1.09 9.64 5.11
C ILE A 183 1.29 8.31 4.39
N GLN A 184 0.19 7.63 4.04
CA GLN A 184 0.25 6.55 3.06
C GLN A 184 0.39 7.17 1.66
N LEU A 185 1.45 6.80 0.94
CA LEU A 185 1.78 7.36 -0.36
C LEU A 185 1.05 6.63 -1.49
N GLU A 186 -0.27 6.73 -1.48
CA GLU A 186 -1.11 6.31 -2.59
C GLU A 186 -0.88 7.28 -3.76
N ASN A 187 -0.22 6.82 -4.84
CA ASN A 187 0.11 7.67 -5.97
C ASN A 187 -1.00 7.75 -7.02
N CYS A 188 -1.89 6.75 -7.13
CA CYS A 188 -2.93 6.75 -8.17
C CYS A 188 -3.93 7.89 -8.00
N VAL A 189 -4.09 8.43 -6.78
CA VAL A 189 -4.92 9.64 -6.55
C VAL A 189 -4.36 10.91 -7.21
N TYR A 190 -3.13 10.88 -7.73
CA TYR A 190 -2.47 12.00 -8.41
C TYR A 190 -2.26 11.77 -9.90
N ASP A 191 -2.70 10.63 -10.44
CA ASP A 191 -2.60 10.35 -11.87
C ASP A 191 -3.57 11.26 -12.65
N TYR A 192 -3.23 11.53 -13.92
CA TYR A 192 -3.95 12.51 -14.73
C TYR A 192 -5.44 12.21 -14.85
N PHE A 193 -5.79 10.92 -15.03
CA PHE A 193 -7.17 10.49 -15.19
C PHE A 193 -7.97 10.69 -13.89
N GLU A 194 -7.38 10.30 -12.76
CA GLU A 194 -7.97 10.36 -11.42
C GLU A 194 -8.17 11.81 -10.99
N LEU A 195 -7.17 12.68 -11.15
CA LEU A 195 -7.32 14.11 -10.85
C LEU A 195 -8.34 14.80 -11.75
N THR A 196 -8.39 14.44 -13.04
CA THR A 196 -9.38 14.99 -13.98
C THR A 196 -10.78 14.57 -13.58
N THR A 197 -10.97 13.28 -13.26
CA THR A 197 -12.25 12.72 -12.86
C THR A 197 -12.72 13.31 -11.51
N LEU A 198 -11.81 13.47 -10.55
CA LEU A 198 -12.09 14.14 -9.28
C LEU A 198 -12.54 15.59 -9.50
N ASN A 199 -11.84 16.35 -10.33
CA ASN A 199 -12.21 17.72 -10.66
C ASN A 199 -13.60 17.80 -11.34
N MET A 200 -13.91 16.87 -12.26
CA MET A 200 -15.24 16.77 -12.87
C MET A 200 -16.34 16.49 -11.83
N ALA A 201 -16.09 15.58 -10.89
CA ALA A 201 -17.00 15.28 -9.80
C ALA A 201 -17.24 16.49 -8.89
N GLN A 202 -16.17 17.19 -8.50
CA GLN A 202 -16.26 18.41 -7.67
C GLN A 202 -17.02 19.56 -8.35
N GLN A 203 -17.05 19.58 -9.68
CA GLN A 203 -17.86 20.52 -10.46
C GLN A 203 -19.32 20.06 -10.67
N GLY A 204 -19.71 18.93 -10.09
CA GLY A 204 -21.06 18.39 -10.16
C GLY A 204 -21.41 17.73 -11.49
N LEU A 205 -20.43 17.42 -12.35
CA LEU A 205 -20.68 16.89 -13.69
C LEU A 205 -21.39 15.53 -13.67
N PHE A 206 -21.12 14.70 -12.66
CA PHE A 206 -21.73 13.38 -12.51
C PHE A 206 -23.03 13.39 -11.67
N GLY A 207 -23.42 14.54 -11.13
CA GLY A 207 -24.49 14.62 -10.12
C GLY A 207 -24.08 13.90 -8.83
N GLU A 208 -25.03 13.16 -8.24
CA GLU A 208 -24.77 12.32 -7.07
C GLU A 208 -24.05 11.03 -7.48
N ILE A 209 -22.87 10.79 -6.92
CA ILE A 209 -22.11 9.56 -7.16
C ILE A 209 -22.73 8.43 -6.33
N LEU A 210 -23.31 7.45 -7.02
CA LEU A 210 -23.95 6.30 -6.37
C LEU A 210 -23.02 5.09 -6.24
N HIS A 211 -21.98 5.02 -7.05
CA HIS A 211 -21.14 3.83 -7.20
C HIS A 211 -19.76 4.18 -7.75
N ALA A 212 -18.74 3.48 -7.26
CA ALA A 212 -17.37 3.56 -7.74
C ALA A 212 -16.73 2.16 -7.73
N GLU A 213 -15.95 1.85 -8.76
CA GLU A 213 -15.18 0.61 -8.86
C GLU A 213 -13.70 0.94 -9.06
N GLY A 214 -12.84 0.26 -8.33
CA GLY A 214 -11.39 0.34 -8.47
C GLY A 214 -10.77 -1.03 -8.24
N ALA A 215 -9.69 -1.33 -8.95
CA ALA A 215 -9.00 -2.60 -8.84
C ALA A 215 -7.50 -2.43 -9.11
N TYR A 216 -6.69 -3.31 -8.53
CA TYR A 216 -5.30 -3.47 -8.92
C TYR A 216 -5.14 -4.74 -9.77
N ILE A 217 -5.20 -4.58 -11.09
CA ILE A 217 -5.05 -5.67 -12.06
C ILE A 217 -3.75 -5.44 -12.84
N HIS A 218 -2.67 -6.06 -12.37
CA HIS A 218 -1.34 -5.91 -12.93
C HIS A 218 -0.62 -7.26 -12.90
N ASN A 219 -0.18 -7.77 -14.06
CA ASN A 219 0.66 -8.95 -14.10
C ASN A 219 2.04 -8.61 -13.54
N LEU A 220 2.40 -9.28 -12.43
CA LEU A 220 3.63 -9.00 -11.70
C LEU A 220 4.77 -9.99 -11.98
N GLU A 221 4.60 -10.90 -12.94
CA GLU A 221 5.56 -11.97 -13.24
C GLU A 221 6.99 -11.46 -13.45
N ASP A 222 7.14 -10.40 -14.26
CA ASP A 222 8.44 -9.79 -14.57
C ASP A 222 9.10 -9.13 -13.34
N PHE A 223 8.34 -8.86 -12.29
CA PHE A 223 8.82 -8.15 -11.09
C PHE A 223 9.28 -9.09 -9.98
N TRP A 224 8.96 -10.39 -10.03
CA TRP A 224 9.31 -11.34 -8.97
C TRP A 224 10.81 -11.37 -8.62
N PRO A 225 11.76 -11.32 -9.59
CA PRO A 225 13.18 -11.32 -9.28
C PRO A 225 13.67 -10.10 -8.48
N TYR A 226 12.90 -9.01 -8.44
CA TYR A 226 13.30 -7.76 -7.77
C TYR A 226 12.89 -7.68 -6.30
N TYR A 227 11.98 -8.55 -5.84
CA TYR A 227 11.56 -8.55 -4.44
C TYR A 227 12.57 -9.30 -3.57
N HIS A 228 13.20 -8.58 -2.65
CA HIS A 228 14.14 -9.14 -1.68
C HIS A 228 13.52 -10.33 -0.93
N ASN A 229 14.21 -11.46 -0.89
CA ASN A 229 13.75 -12.69 -0.22
C ASN A 229 12.31 -13.10 -0.55
N ASN A 230 11.83 -12.79 -1.75
CA ASN A 230 10.49 -13.19 -2.23
C ASN A 230 9.33 -12.74 -1.33
N TRP A 231 9.51 -11.67 -0.54
CA TRP A 231 8.60 -11.29 0.54
C TRP A 231 7.14 -11.15 0.07
N ARG A 232 6.92 -10.63 -1.15
CA ARG A 232 5.58 -10.37 -1.70
C ARG A 232 4.85 -11.65 -2.08
N LEU A 233 5.54 -12.56 -2.78
CA LEU A 233 4.94 -13.80 -3.23
C LEU A 233 4.68 -14.73 -2.04
N ASP A 234 5.58 -14.75 -1.05
CA ASP A 234 5.38 -15.51 0.18
C ASP A 234 4.15 -14.99 0.96
N TYR A 235 3.98 -13.67 1.07
CA TYR A 235 2.78 -13.08 1.66
C TYR A 235 1.50 -13.48 0.91
N ASN A 236 1.49 -13.35 -0.41
CA ASN A 236 0.36 -13.73 -1.25
C ASN A 236 0.03 -15.24 -1.16
N ARG A 237 1.04 -16.09 -0.95
CA ARG A 237 0.84 -17.53 -0.77
C ARG A 237 0.20 -17.84 0.58
N GLU A 238 0.64 -17.17 1.64
CA GLU A 238 0.20 -17.39 3.02
C GLU A 238 -1.19 -16.82 3.31
N PHE A 239 -1.47 -15.61 2.85
CA PHE A 239 -2.71 -14.89 3.16
C PHE A 239 -3.70 -14.88 1.99
N ARG A 240 -5.00 -14.72 2.29
CA ARG A 240 -6.07 -14.63 1.30
C ARG A 240 -6.89 -13.37 1.56
N GLY A 241 -7.24 -12.66 0.50
CA GLY A 241 -7.95 -11.38 0.55
C GLY A 241 -7.38 -10.40 -0.45
N ASP A 242 -7.88 -9.16 -0.42
CA ASP A 242 -7.28 -8.06 -1.17
C ASP A 242 -6.11 -7.48 -0.37
N VAL A 243 -4.90 -7.87 -0.76
CA VAL A 243 -3.64 -7.47 -0.11
C VAL A 243 -3.03 -6.20 -0.72
N TYR A 244 -3.66 -5.61 -1.74
CA TYR A 244 -3.12 -4.44 -2.45
C TYR A 244 -4.23 -3.51 -2.96
N ALA A 245 -5.19 -3.24 -2.07
CA ALA A 245 -6.44 -2.55 -2.38
C ALA A 245 -6.30 -1.05 -2.71
N THR A 246 -5.19 -0.43 -2.31
CA THR A 246 -5.10 1.03 -2.18
C THR A 246 -5.19 1.76 -3.52
N HIS A 247 -4.59 1.21 -4.59
CA HIS A 247 -4.58 1.89 -5.90
C HIS A 247 -5.96 2.05 -6.51
N GLY A 248 -6.85 1.06 -6.32
CA GLY A 248 -8.24 1.17 -6.75
C GLY A 248 -9.12 1.93 -5.74
N MET A 249 -8.88 1.71 -4.44
CA MET A 249 -9.70 2.27 -3.38
C MET A 249 -9.45 3.77 -3.14
N GLY A 250 -8.21 4.23 -3.29
CA GLY A 250 -7.80 5.62 -3.02
C GLY A 250 -8.61 6.64 -3.84
N PRO A 251 -8.60 6.55 -5.19
CA PRO A 251 -9.38 7.45 -6.04
C PRO A 251 -10.89 7.37 -5.76
N ALA A 252 -11.43 6.15 -5.55
CA ALA A 252 -12.83 5.96 -5.20
C ALA A 252 -13.20 6.66 -3.88
N CYS A 253 -12.34 6.54 -2.85
CA CYS A 253 -12.51 7.24 -1.58
C CYS A 253 -12.52 8.77 -1.72
N GLN A 254 -11.70 9.33 -2.62
CA GLN A 254 -11.72 10.78 -2.88
C GLN A 254 -12.99 11.23 -3.58
N LEU A 255 -13.50 10.45 -4.53
CA LEU A 255 -14.78 10.75 -5.21
C LEU A 255 -15.97 10.70 -4.25
N LEU A 256 -15.94 9.81 -3.26
CA LEU A 256 -17.02 9.59 -2.30
C LEU A 256 -16.85 10.39 -0.99
N ASP A 257 -15.89 11.31 -0.92
CA ASP A 257 -15.57 12.11 0.28
C ASP A 257 -15.34 11.28 1.57
N ILE A 258 -14.79 10.08 1.42
CA ILE A 258 -14.50 9.19 2.57
C ILE A 258 -13.47 9.86 3.50
N HIS A 259 -13.80 9.92 4.78
CA HIS A 259 -13.09 10.63 5.87
C HIS A 259 -13.07 12.17 5.77
N ARG A 260 -13.75 12.77 4.78
CA ARG A 260 -13.83 14.24 4.58
C ARG A 260 -15.25 14.76 4.36
N GLY A 261 -16.25 13.93 4.59
CA GLY A 261 -17.67 14.22 4.43
C GLY A 261 -18.53 12.98 4.66
N ASP A 262 -17.99 11.81 4.32
CA ASP A 262 -18.60 10.51 4.56
C ASP A 262 -17.63 9.52 5.23
N ARG A 263 -18.08 8.30 5.52
CA ARG A 263 -17.29 7.20 6.07
C ARG A 263 -17.82 5.85 5.61
N MET A 264 -16.94 4.87 5.48
CA MET A 264 -17.37 3.47 5.36
C MET A 264 -18.09 3.04 6.64
N LYS A 265 -19.26 2.41 6.50
CA LYS A 265 -20.04 1.83 7.59
C LYS A 265 -20.16 0.33 7.34
N THR A 266 -19.70 -0.47 8.28
CA THR A 266 -19.89 -1.93 8.32
C THR A 266 -21.07 -2.28 9.21
#